data_AF-A0A9W9FK67-F1
#
_entry.id   AF-A0A9W9FK67-F1
#
_cell.length_a   1.000
_cell.length_b   1.000
_cell.length_c   1.000
_cell.angle_alpha   90.00
_cell.angle_beta   90.00
_cell.angle_gamma   90.00
#
_symmetry.space_group_name_H-M   'P 1'
#
loop_
_entity.id
_entity.type
_entity.pdbx_description
1 polymer ?
#
loop_
_entity_poly.entity_id
_entity_poly.type
_entity_poly.pdbx_seq_one_letter_code
_entity_poly.pdbx_strand_id
1 'polypeptide(L)'
;MYVQRNRSLSIRSRRDPPANRHRFSISTFRGMQQPELSRKMGKMIKSENSAIGAYEAAGRERSSIAAQLSDWGESTDDDTVSDISDKLGVMLAEMGELEDVFAQNLEDYRGVLKQIRNMESSVQPSREQRQKVTDEISKLKYKDPTSARLETLEHELVRAEAQNLVAEAQLSNITRQKLKEAFDIHLAAVVERSEKQTIIARHARRLLTFIDDSPVVPGDARPAYDHETEARQVLEDAENDLRGWAPSVEPIPTSAGQESRVNGVEHDSDGLTTGLGSATGAGVSQPMTNGGPSAKKQLEEPQSQSQTEAEPIAY
;
A
#
# COMPACT_ATOMS: atom_id res chain seq x y z
N MET A 1 -57.19 63.72 -10.52
CA MET A 1 -56.82 63.15 -9.20
C MET A 1 -55.38 62.68 -9.29
N TYR A 2 -54.45 63.28 -8.53
CA TYR A 2 -53.08 62.77 -8.41
C TYR A 2 -52.88 62.27 -6.97
N VAL A 3 -52.57 60.98 -6.82
CA VAL A 3 -52.37 60.33 -5.53
C VAL A 3 -50.90 60.36 -5.16
N GLN A 4 -50.56 61.02 -4.05
CA GLN A 4 -49.24 60.90 -3.42
C GLN A 4 -48.96 59.45 -3.04
N ARG A 5 -47.75 58.96 -3.35
CA ARG A 5 -47.16 57.85 -2.60
C ARG A 5 -45.73 58.19 -2.19
N ASN A 6 -45.48 58.00 -0.91
CA ASN A 6 -44.27 58.42 -0.22
C ASN A 6 -43.07 57.56 -0.62
N ARG A 7 -41.89 58.18 -0.69
CA ARG A 7 -40.62 57.47 -0.66
C ARG A 7 -40.39 56.94 0.76
N SER A 8 -40.23 55.64 0.92
CA SER A 8 -39.69 55.02 2.14
C SER A 8 -38.37 54.31 1.82
N LEU A 9 -37.46 54.38 2.78
CA LEU A 9 -36.07 53.92 2.66
C LEU A 9 -35.98 52.40 2.74
N SER A 10 -35.07 51.78 1.98
CA SER A 10 -34.50 50.49 2.38
C SER A 10 -33.00 50.41 2.05
N ILE A 11 -32.18 50.74 3.05
CA ILE A 11 -30.73 50.50 3.02
C ILE A 11 -30.54 49.01 3.33
N ARG A 12 -30.37 48.18 2.30
CA ARG A 12 -29.89 46.79 2.49
C ARG A 12 -28.38 46.80 2.65
N SER A 13 -27.93 46.98 3.90
CA SER A 13 -26.57 46.66 4.31
C SER A 13 -26.27 45.19 3.97
N ARG A 14 -25.29 44.93 3.11
CA ARG A 14 -24.61 43.64 3.09
C ARG A 14 -23.87 43.50 4.42
N ARG A 15 -24.23 42.48 5.20
CA ARG A 15 -23.52 42.10 6.41
C ARG A 15 -22.71 40.85 6.10
N ASP A 16 -21.41 41.02 5.90
CA ASP A 16 -20.50 39.89 5.70
C ASP A 16 -20.49 38.99 6.95
N PRO A 17 -20.43 37.65 6.79
CA PRO A 17 -20.38 36.74 7.91
C PRO A 17 -18.99 36.76 8.59
N PRO A 18 -18.88 37.05 9.90
CA PRO A 18 -17.60 36.99 10.60
C PRO A 18 -17.23 35.53 10.90
N ALA A 19 -16.60 34.85 9.94
CA ALA A 19 -16.35 33.42 10.00
C ALA A 19 -14.87 33.03 9.73
N ASN A 20 -13.96 33.50 10.59
CA ASN A 20 -12.74 32.73 10.86
C ASN A 20 -12.34 32.76 12.34
N ARG A 21 -13.27 32.34 13.21
CA ARG A 21 -12.89 31.82 14.53
C ARG A 21 -12.27 30.45 14.32
N HIS A 22 -10.95 30.35 14.41
CA HIS A 22 -10.26 29.08 14.52
C HIS A 22 -10.87 28.28 15.68
N ARG A 23 -11.68 27.25 15.37
CA ARG A 23 -12.06 26.25 16.37
C ARG A 23 -10.77 25.54 16.76
N PHE A 24 -10.30 25.76 17.98
CA PHE A 24 -9.34 24.89 18.63
C PHE A 24 -9.99 23.50 18.75
N SER A 25 -9.75 22.66 17.74
CA SER A 25 -10.17 21.27 17.77
C SER A 25 -9.32 20.52 18.79
N ILE A 26 -9.94 19.65 19.58
CA ILE A 26 -9.24 18.71 20.48
C ILE A 26 -8.25 17.83 19.68
N SER A 27 -8.50 17.64 18.38
CA SER A 27 -7.57 17.00 17.43
C SER A 27 -6.21 17.71 17.34
N THR A 28 -6.19 19.05 17.42
CA THR A 28 -4.95 19.85 17.41
C THR A 28 -4.16 19.66 18.71
N PHE A 29 -4.84 19.50 19.84
CA PHE A 29 -4.20 19.25 21.15
C PHE A 29 -3.62 17.82 21.24
N ARG A 30 -4.30 16.81 20.68
CA ARG A 30 -3.71 15.46 20.49
C ARG A 30 -2.45 15.47 19.63
N GLY A 31 -2.38 16.36 18.64
CA GLY A 31 -1.15 16.58 17.87
C GLY A 31 0.02 17.07 18.71
N MET A 32 -0.23 17.82 19.80
CA MET A 32 0.84 18.28 20.69
C MET A 32 1.37 17.18 21.61
N GLN A 33 0.52 16.27 22.08
CA GLN A 33 0.87 15.22 23.05
C GLN A 33 1.52 13.96 22.44
N GLN A 34 1.67 13.83 21.11
CA GLN A 34 2.40 12.69 20.56
C GLN A 34 3.92 12.80 20.78
N PRO A 35 4.57 11.75 21.35
CA PRO A 35 6.01 11.70 21.56
C PRO A 35 6.83 11.91 20.28
N GLU A 36 7.96 12.60 20.42
CA GLU A 36 8.68 13.25 19.32
C GLU A 36 9.04 12.33 18.15
N LEU A 37 9.41 11.08 18.46
CA LEU A 37 9.72 10.04 17.49
C LEU A 37 8.48 9.66 16.64
N SER A 38 7.40 9.21 17.30
CA SER A 38 6.11 8.86 16.66
C SER A 38 5.51 9.99 15.83
N ARG A 39 5.81 11.25 16.19
CA ARG A 39 5.37 12.45 15.49
C ARG A 39 6.07 12.63 14.14
N LYS A 40 7.36 12.28 14.03
CA LYS A 40 8.11 12.31 12.75
C LYS A 40 7.56 11.27 11.78
N MET A 41 7.40 10.03 12.24
CA MET A 41 6.78 8.97 11.45
C MET A 41 5.33 9.30 11.09
N GLY A 42 4.56 9.87 12.03
CA GLY A 42 3.20 10.38 11.77
C GLY A 42 3.13 11.46 10.69
N LYS A 43 4.13 12.35 10.61
CA LYS A 43 4.25 13.34 9.52
C LYS A 43 4.53 12.66 8.18
N MET A 44 5.47 11.72 8.15
CA MET A 44 5.80 10.94 6.94
C MET A 44 4.56 10.21 6.40
N ILE A 45 3.87 9.42 7.24
CA ILE A 45 2.62 8.71 6.89
C ILE A 45 1.53 9.66 6.37
N LYS A 46 1.50 10.92 6.81
CA LYS A 46 0.57 11.92 6.26
C LYS A 46 1.01 12.42 4.89
N SER A 47 2.30 12.66 4.68
CA SER A 47 2.85 13.01 3.36
C SER A 47 2.61 11.90 2.33
N GLU A 48 2.82 10.63 2.70
CA GLU A 48 2.56 9.48 1.82
C GLU A 48 1.09 9.41 1.38
N ASN A 49 0.14 9.69 2.29
CA ASN A 49 -1.28 9.78 1.92
C ASN A 49 -1.55 10.87 0.86
N SER A 50 -0.76 11.93 0.86
CA SER A 50 -0.89 13.01 -0.13
C SER A 50 -0.25 12.64 -1.47
N ALA A 51 0.76 11.77 -1.47
CA ALA A 51 1.35 11.21 -2.68
C ALA A 51 0.42 10.17 -3.32
N ILE A 52 -0.13 9.24 -2.52
CA ILE A 52 -1.14 8.26 -2.96
C ILE A 52 -2.30 8.95 -3.68
N GLY A 53 -2.95 9.94 -3.03
CA GLY A 53 -4.04 10.69 -3.65
C GLY A 53 -3.65 11.52 -4.86
N ALA A 54 -2.35 11.79 -5.08
CA ALA A 54 -1.87 12.42 -6.31
C ALA A 54 -1.69 11.40 -7.45
N TYR A 55 -1.28 10.16 -7.16
CA TYR A 55 -1.26 9.07 -8.15
C TYR A 55 -2.68 8.65 -8.56
N GLU A 56 -3.61 8.47 -7.60
CA GLU A 56 -5.03 8.24 -7.90
C GLU A 56 -5.65 9.37 -8.76
N ALA A 57 -5.25 10.62 -8.52
CA ALA A 57 -5.69 11.75 -9.32
C ALA A 57 -5.07 11.69 -10.73
N ALA A 58 -3.78 11.37 -10.84
CA ALA A 58 -3.10 11.21 -12.13
C ALA A 58 -3.71 10.08 -12.97
N GLY A 59 -4.11 8.95 -12.35
CA GLY A 59 -4.82 7.86 -13.01
C GLY A 59 -6.16 8.32 -13.61
N ARG A 60 -7.03 8.94 -12.80
CA ARG A 60 -8.32 9.46 -13.27
C ARG A 60 -8.20 10.54 -14.36
N GLU A 61 -7.27 11.49 -14.20
CA GLU A 61 -7.02 12.52 -15.22
C GLU A 61 -6.45 11.90 -16.50
N ARG A 62 -5.62 10.85 -16.39
CA ARG A 62 -5.09 10.11 -17.54
C ARG A 62 -6.22 9.43 -18.34
N SER A 63 -7.16 8.76 -17.68
CA SER A 63 -8.30 8.13 -18.35
C SER A 63 -9.29 9.16 -18.92
N SER A 64 -9.42 10.34 -18.29
CA SER A 64 -10.16 11.49 -18.85
C SER A 64 -9.52 12.02 -20.13
N ILE A 65 -8.19 12.17 -20.14
CA ILE A 65 -7.41 12.57 -21.33
C ILE A 65 -7.49 11.53 -22.45
N ALA A 66 -7.51 10.24 -22.10
CA ALA A 66 -7.69 9.15 -23.06
C ALA A 66 -9.00 9.26 -23.84
N ALA A 67 -10.14 9.46 -23.15
CA ALA A 67 -11.43 9.68 -23.79
C ALA A 67 -11.43 10.94 -24.66
N GLN A 68 -10.91 12.07 -24.14
CA GLN A 68 -10.81 13.32 -24.89
C GLN A 68 -9.96 13.21 -26.16
N LEU A 69 -8.92 12.35 -26.16
CA LEU A 69 -8.09 12.10 -27.34
C LEU A 69 -8.86 11.36 -28.43
N SER A 70 -9.61 10.31 -28.06
CA SER A 70 -10.47 9.56 -28.98
C SER A 70 -11.59 10.44 -29.56
N ASP A 71 -12.34 11.14 -28.68
CA ASP A 71 -13.40 12.08 -29.07
C ASP A 71 -12.89 13.16 -30.03
N TRP A 72 -11.69 13.70 -29.77
CA TRP A 72 -11.07 14.70 -30.63
C TRP A 72 -10.71 14.13 -32.00
N GLY A 73 -10.11 12.94 -32.06
CA GLY A 73 -9.69 12.35 -33.33
C GLY A 73 -10.86 11.96 -34.23
N GLU A 74 -11.95 11.43 -33.67
CA GLU A 74 -13.22 11.23 -34.42
C GLU A 74 -13.70 12.55 -35.05
N SER A 75 -13.58 13.68 -34.35
CA SER A 75 -13.99 15.00 -34.85
C SER A 75 -13.09 15.62 -35.94
N THR A 76 -12.03 14.93 -36.39
CA THR A 76 -11.11 15.45 -37.41
C THR A 76 -11.51 15.18 -38.86
N ASP A 77 -12.47 14.27 -39.09
CA ASP A 77 -12.82 13.73 -40.41
C ASP A 77 -11.60 13.11 -41.19
N ASP A 78 -10.55 12.69 -40.46
CA ASP A 78 -9.36 12.00 -41.01
C ASP A 78 -9.27 10.59 -40.41
N ASP A 79 -9.47 9.57 -41.26
CA ASP A 79 -9.50 8.16 -40.87
C ASP A 79 -8.21 7.72 -40.14
N THR A 80 -7.05 8.25 -40.53
CA THR A 80 -5.75 7.89 -39.93
C THR A 80 -5.64 8.49 -38.53
N VAL A 81 -6.02 9.77 -38.39
CA VAL A 81 -5.96 10.46 -37.09
C VAL A 81 -6.98 9.87 -36.12
N SER A 82 -8.20 9.59 -36.59
CA SER A 82 -9.25 8.94 -35.79
C SER A 82 -8.78 7.58 -35.28
N ASP A 83 -8.38 6.66 -36.16
CA ASP A 83 -8.03 5.29 -35.80
C ASP A 83 -6.83 5.19 -34.84
N ILE A 84 -5.81 6.04 -35.05
CA ILE A 84 -4.61 6.07 -34.20
C ILE A 84 -4.87 6.80 -32.88
N SER A 85 -5.69 7.85 -32.85
CA SER A 85 -6.06 8.53 -31.61
C SER A 85 -6.85 7.63 -30.66
N ASP A 86 -7.76 6.80 -31.18
CA ASP A 86 -8.56 5.86 -30.40
C ASP A 86 -7.67 4.82 -29.72
N LYS A 87 -6.74 4.23 -30.48
CA LYS A 87 -5.75 3.25 -29.99
C LYS A 87 -4.76 3.86 -29.00
N LEU A 88 -4.37 5.12 -29.20
CA LEU A 88 -3.60 5.87 -28.21
C LEU A 88 -4.44 6.17 -26.96
N GLY A 89 -5.75 6.40 -27.10
CA GLY A 89 -6.70 6.48 -25.99
C GLY A 89 -6.68 5.21 -25.14
N VAL A 90 -6.84 4.03 -25.75
CA VAL A 90 -6.74 2.73 -25.06
C VAL A 90 -5.41 2.60 -24.31
N MET A 91 -4.28 2.90 -24.97
CA MET A 91 -2.95 2.86 -24.35
C MET A 91 -2.83 3.82 -23.15
N LEU A 92 -3.35 5.04 -23.27
CA LEU A 92 -3.34 6.02 -22.18
C LEU A 92 -4.24 5.59 -21.02
N ALA A 93 -5.42 5.03 -21.28
CA ALA A 93 -6.32 4.52 -20.23
C ALA A 93 -5.65 3.41 -19.41
N GLU A 94 -4.98 2.46 -20.06
CA GLU A 94 -4.20 1.41 -19.39
C GLU A 94 -3.07 2.00 -18.52
N MET A 95 -2.37 3.05 -18.98
CA MET A 95 -1.41 3.77 -18.14
C MET A 95 -2.06 4.40 -16.90
N GLY A 96 -3.35 4.77 -16.97
CA GLY A 96 -4.15 5.30 -15.87
C GLY A 96 -4.48 4.23 -14.83
N GLU A 97 -4.94 3.06 -15.26
CA GLU A 97 -5.22 1.90 -14.38
C GLU A 97 -3.95 1.44 -13.63
N LEU A 98 -2.77 1.51 -14.27
CA LEU A 98 -1.49 1.24 -13.61
C LEU A 98 -1.15 2.23 -12.47
N GLU A 99 -1.63 3.49 -12.52
CA GLU A 99 -1.44 4.42 -11.40
C GLU A 99 -2.32 4.05 -10.19
N ASP A 100 -3.53 3.55 -10.42
CA ASP A 100 -4.44 3.10 -9.34
C ASP A 100 -3.91 1.81 -8.68
N VAL A 101 -3.39 0.86 -9.45
CA VAL A 101 -2.66 -0.32 -8.92
C VAL A 101 -1.43 0.10 -8.10
N PHE A 102 -0.68 1.10 -8.58
CA PHE A 102 0.47 1.62 -7.83
C PHE A 102 0.05 2.34 -6.54
N ALA A 103 -1.02 3.14 -6.58
CA ALA A 103 -1.57 3.82 -5.41
C ALA A 103 -2.01 2.83 -4.32
N GLN A 104 -2.61 1.70 -4.70
CA GLN A 104 -2.96 0.62 -3.77
C GLN A 104 -1.73 0.01 -3.09
N ASN A 105 -0.68 -0.33 -3.87
CA ASN A 105 0.58 -0.84 -3.32
C ASN A 105 1.27 0.17 -2.36
N LEU A 106 1.17 1.47 -2.65
CA LEU A 106 1.66 2.52 -1.76
C LEU A 106 0.86 2.60 -0.45
N GLU A 107 -0.45 2.33 -0.45
CA GLU A 107 -1.23 2.25 0.79
C GLU A 107 -0.85 1.03 1.64
N ASP A 108 -0.46 -0.09 1.03
CA ASP A 108 0.06 -1.28 1.71
C ASP A 108 1.44 -1.01 2.36
N TYR A 109 2.39 -0.43 1.61
CA TYR A 109 3.65 0.12 2.13
C TYR A 109 3.41 1.05 3.34
N ARG A 110 2.49 2.00 3.18
CA ARG A 110 2.10 2.94 4.23
C ARG A 110 1.39 2.25 5.40
N GLY A 111 0.71 1.13 5.16
CA GLY A 111 0.20 0.20 6.15
C GLY A 111 1.31 -0.33 7.06
N VAL A 112 2.44 -0.74 6.50
CA VAL A 112 3.61 -1.20 7.25
C VAL A 112 4.25 -0.05 8.06
N LEU A 113 4.38 1.16 7.50
CA LEU A 113 4.89 2.32 8.25
C LEU A 113 4.02 2.67 9.48
N LYS A 114 2.69 2.51 9.40
CA LYS A 114 1.79 2.70 10.56
C LYS A 114 2.16 1.74 11.71
N GLN A 115 2.66 0.53 11.41
CA GLN A 115 3.09 -0.43 12.44
C GLN A 115 4.34 0.07 13.20
N ILE A 116 5.32 0.65 12.49
CA ILE A 116 6.51 1.28 13.10
C ILE A 116 6.07 2.40 14.06
N ARG A 117 5.23 3.34 13.58
CA ARG A 117 4.70 4.45 14.41
C ARG A 117 3.98 3.95 15.66
N ASN A 118 3.21 2.86 15.54
CA ASN A 118 2.49 2.28 16.67
C ASN A 118 3.45 1.70 17.70
N MET A 119 4.51 1.00 17.27
CA MET A 119 5.57 0.50 18.14
C MET A 119 6.37 1.63 18.81
N GLU A 120 6.72 2.68 18.06
CA GLU A 120 7.32 3.91 18.60
C GLU A 120 6.45 4.57 19.67
N SER A 121 5.13 4.42 19.58
CA SER A 121 4.17 4.96 20.55
C SER A 121 4.04 4.08 21.79
N SER A 122 4.06 2.74 21.64
CA SER A 122 3.88 1.80 22.75
C SER A 122 5.07 1.70 23.71
N VAL A 123 6.28 2.12 23.29
CA VAL A 123 7.46 2.17 24.17
C VAL A 123 7.48 3.40 25.09
N GLN A 124 6.73 4.45 24.76
CA GLN A 124 6.79 5.74 25.46
C GLN A 124 6.37 5.66 26.94
N PRO A 125 5.33 4.90 27.35
CA PRO A 125 5.02 4.69 28.76
C PRO A 125 6.19 4.07 29.57
N SER A 126 7.02 3.23 28.95
CA SER A 126 8.20 2.65 29.62
C SER A 126 9.29 3.69 29.84
N ARG A 127 9.51 4.58 28.86
CA ARG A 127 10.45 5.71 28.96
C ARG A 127 10.00 6.70 30.04
N GLU A 128 8.71 7.03 30.04
CA GLU A 128 8.08 7.94 31.01
C GLU A 128 8.14 7.37 32.43
N GLN A 129 7.85 6.08 32.64
CA GLN A 129 7.95 5.44 33.96
C GLN A 129 9.39 5.46 34.48
N ARG A 130 10.39 5.11 33.65
CA ARG A 130 11.81 5.17 34.04
C ARG A 130 12.23 6.58 34.43
N GLN A 131 11.84 7.59 33.65
CA GLN A 131 12.14 9.00 33.96
C GLN A 131 11.47 9.43 35.27
N LYS A 132 10.19 9.10 35.46
CA LYS A 132 9.42 9.45 36.66
C LYS A 132 10.06 8.89 37.94
N VAL A 133 10.47 7.63 37.95
CA VAL A 133 11.15 7.04 39.13
C VAL A 133 12.51 7.71 39.35
N THR A 134 13.25 8.03 38.28
CA THR A 134 14.52 8.79 38.36
C THR A 134 14.33 10.18 38.99
N ASP A 135 13.26 10.88 38.61
CA ASP A 135 12.91 12.20 39.15
C ASP A 135 12.45 12.12 40.62
N GLU A 136 11.68 11.09 40.98
CA GLU A 136 11.28 10.82 42.37
C GLU A 136 12.48 10.52 43.27
N ILE A 137 13.44 9.70 42.82
CA ILE A 137 14.71 9.44 43.52
C ILE A 137 15.50 10.73 43.69
N SER A 138 15.68 11.52 42.61
CA SER A 138 16.46 12.75 42.63
C SER A 138 15.87 13.79 43.60
N LYS A 139 14.54 13.92 43.59
CA LYS A 139 13.77 14.80 44.47
C LYS A 139 13.79 14.33 45.93
N LEU A 140 13.79 13.02 46.18
CA LEU A 140 13.90 12.47 47.54
C LEU A 140 15.33 12.65 48.08
N LYS A 141 16.36 12.30 47.30
CA LYS A 141 17.77 12.50 47.64
C LYS A 141 18.12 13.95 48.00
N TYR A 142 17.49 14.93 47.36
CA TYR A 142 17.66 16.35 47.70
C TYR A 142 16.94 16.77 49.01
N LYS A 143 15.81 16.14 49.36
CA LYS A 143 14.95 16.55 50.47
C LYS A 143 15.18 15.79 51.78
N ASP A 144 15.41 14.49 51.68
CA ASP A 144 15.65 13.56 52.80
C ASP A 144 16.58 12.45 52.29
N PRO A 145 17.91 12.66 52.36
CA PRO A 145 18.90 11.68 51.91
C PRO A 145 18.88 10.38 52.72
N THR A 146 18.28 10.40 53.92
CA THR A 146 18.24 9.31 54.90
C THR A 146 16.96 8.48 54.84
N SER A 147 16.06 8.79 53.90
CA SER A 147 14.76 8.14 53.80
C SER A 147 14.87 6.66 53.43
N ALA A 148 14.30 5.75 54.23
CA ALA A 148 14.21 4.32 53.88
C ALA A 148 13.40 4.05 52.59
N ARG A 149 12.60 5.03 52.13
CA ARG A 149 11.91 4.98 50.83
C ARG A 149 12.86 5.08 49.62
N LEU A 150 14.11 5.50 49.84
CA LEU A 150 15.11 5.64 48.79
C LEU A 150 15.51 4.27 48.21
N GLU A 151 15.79 3.28 49.07
CA GLU A 151 16.13 1.90 48.67
C GLU A 151 14.99 1.23 47.86
N THR A 152 13.74 1.44 48.26
CA THR A 152 12.57 0.90 47.53
C THR A 152 12.37 1.55 46.16
N LEU A 153 12.61 2.87 46.04
CA LEU A 153 12.60 3.55 44.74
C LEU A 153 13.78 3.12 43.85
N GLU A 154 14.96 2.86 44.41
CA GLU A 154 16.11 2.35 43.65
C GLU A 154 15.85 0.94 43.09
N HIS A 155 15.22 0.05 43.86
CA HIS A 155 14.72 -1.23 43.33
C HIS A 155 13.63 -1.06 42.26
N GLU A 156 12.73 -0.08 42.39
CA GLU A 156 11.75 0.25 41.35
C GLU A 156 12.44 0.76 40.06
N LEU A 157 13.50 1.56 40.19
CA LEU A 157 14.27 2.07 39.05
C LEU A 157 14.93 0.92 38.29
N VAL A 158 15.62 -0.01 38.97
CA VAL A 158 16.24 -1.18 38.32
C VAL A 158 15.20 -2.00 37.53
N ARG A 159 13.98 -2.15 38.07
CA ARG A 159 12.88 -2.81 37.36
C ARG A 159 12.41 -2.01 36.14
N ALA A 160 12.25 -0.70 36.26
CA ALA A 160 11.83 0.18 35.16
C ALA A 160 12.90 0.26 34.05
N GLU A 161 14.19 0.23 34.41
CA GLU A 161 15.31 0.16 33.47
C GLU A 161 15.32 -1.16 32.70
N ALA A 162 15.16 -2.30 33.38
CA ALA A 162 15.06 -3.62 32.72
C ALA A 162 13.87 -3.68 31.74
N GLN A 163 12.71 -3.16 32.13
CA GLN A 163 11.54 -3.06 31.25
C GLN A 163 11.80 -2.16 30.04
N ASN A 164 12.44 -1.00 30.26
CA ASN A 164 12.79 -0.08 29.18
C ASN A 164 13.80 -0.70 28.21
N LEU A 165 14.81 -1.42 28.69
CA LEU A 165 15.79 -2.11 27.83
C LEU A 165 15.12 -3.13 26.89
N VAL A 166 14.17 -3.92 27.41
CA VAL A 166 13.40 -4.87 26.59
C VAL A 166 12.53 -4.13 25.56
N ALA A 167 11.84 -3.07 25.97
CA ALA A 167 10.99 -2.28 25.08
C ALA A 167 11.78 -1.59 23.96
N GLU A 168 12.95 -1.02 24.26
CA GLU A 168 13.84 -0.41 23.26
C GLU A 168 14.43 -1.45 22.30
N ALA A 169 14.80 -2.63 22.79
CA ALA A 169 15.28 -3.73 21.94
C ALA A 169 14.18 -4.21 20.97
N GLN A 170 12.95 -4.38 21.45
CA GLN A 170 11.79 -4.71 20.63
C GLN A 170 11.50 -3.64 19.57
N LEU A 171 11.49 -2.36 19.95
CA LEU A 171 11.34 -1.24 19.00
C LEU A 171 12.44 -1.26 17.94
N SER A 172 13.70 -1.47 18.35
CA SER A 172 14.85 -1.53 17.44
C SER A 172 14.71 -2.66 16.40
N ASN A 173 14.30 -3.85 16.84
CA ASN A 173 14.13 -5.02 15.97
C ASN A 173 12.92 -4.88 15.04
N ILE A 174 11.76 -4.47 15.58
CA ILE A 174 10.53 -4.28 14.79
C ILE A 174 10.71 -3.14 13.78
N THR A 175 11.42 -2.06 14.13
CA THR A 175 11.73 -0.97 13.20
C THR A 175 12.58 -1.47 12.04
N ARG A 176 13.64 -2.25 12.29
CA ARG A 176 14.46 -2.86 11.22
C ARG A 176 13.66 -3.79 10.32
N GLN A 177 12.86 -4.69 10.91
CA GLN A 177 12.03 -5.64 10.17
C GLN A 177 11.01 -4.91 9.29
N LYS A 178 10.24 -3.99 9.88
CA LYS A 178 9.13 -3.31 9.20
C LYS A 178 9.58 -2.23 8.24
N LEU A 179 10.73 -1.58 8.47
CA LEU A 179 11.32 -0.68 7.48
C LEU A 179 11.72 -1.46 6.22
N LYS A 180 12.31 -2.65 6.39
CA LYS A 180 12.70 -3.53 5.28
C LYS A 180 11.49 -4.00 4.49
N GLU A 181 10.49 -4.55 5.17
CA GLU A 181 9.20 -4.98 4.60
C GLU A 181 8.47 -3.84 3.86
N ALA A 182 8.44 -2.63 4.44
CA ALA A 182 7.80 -1.47 3.83
C ALA A 182 8.47 -1.09 2.49
N PHE A 183 9.80 -0.93 2.48
CA PHE A 183 10.51 -0.50 1.29
C PHE A 183 10.66 -1.61 0.23
N ASP A 184 10.57 -2.87 0.61
CA ASP A 184 10.42 -3.99 -0.34
C ASP A 184 9.16 -3.82 -1.19
N ILE A 185 7.99 -3.67 -0.53
CA ILE A 185 6.69 -3.42 -1.18
C ILE A 185 6.75 -2.16 -2.08
N HIS A 186 7.24 -1.05 -1.53
CA HIS A 186 7.31 0.21 -2.28
C HIS A 186 8.19 0.08 -3.53
N LEU A 187 9.39 -0.49 -3.42
CA LEU A 187 10.34 -0.55 -4.53
C LEU A 187 9.93 -1.59 -5.57
N ALA A 188 9.37 -2.73 -5.16
CA ALA A 188 8.77 -3.71 -6.07
C ALA A 188 7.64 -3.07 -6.91
N ALA A 189 6.74 -2.33 -6.27
CA ALA A 189 5.65 -1.63 -6.96
C ALA A 189 6.14 -0.54 -7.94
N VAL A 190 7.24 0.16 -7.61
CA VAL A 190 7.89 1.11 -8.54
C VAL A 190 8.45 0.40 -9.77
N VAL A 191 9.11 -0.75 -9.59
CA VAL A 191 9.66 -1.54 -10.69
C VAL A 191 8.54 -2.06 -11.59
N GLU A 192 7.52 -2.72 -11.03
CA GLU A 192 6.35 -3.21 -11.77
C GLU A 192 5.68 -2.11 -12.60
N ARG A 193 5.35 -0.98 -11.97
CA ARG A 193 4.75 0.17 -12.66
C ARG A 193 5.63 0.67 -13.81
N SER A 194 6.94 0.79 -13.58
CA SER A 194 7.88 1.32 -14.58
C SER A 194 8.06 0.38 -15.77
N GLU A 195 8.12 -0.94 -15.52
CA GLU A 195 8.26 -1.95 -16.57
C GLU A 195 6.98 -2.05 -17.42
N LYS A 196 5.80 -2.12 -16.79
CA LYS A 196 4.51 -2.14 -17.50
C LYS A 196 4.26 -0.85 -18.30
N GLN A 197 4.54 0.33 -17.72
CA GLN A 197 4.49 1.59 -18.48
C GLN A 197 5.50 1.63 -19.64
N THR A 198 6.65 0.97 -19.50
CA THR A 198 7.63 0.86 -20.60
C THR A 198 7.12 -0.02 -21.74
N ILE A 199 6.39 -1.10 -21.46
CA ILE A 199 5.73 -1.94 -22.48
C ILE A 199 4.70 -1.10 -23.25
N ILE A 200 3.77 -0.45 -22.54
CA ILE A 200 2.72 0.40 -23.14
C ILE A 200 3.33 1.52 -23.98
N ALA A 201 4.32 2.24 -23.45
CA ALA A 201 4.96 3.35 -24.16
C ALA A 201 5.71 2.91 -25.43
N ARG A 202 6.20 1.67 -25.51
CA ARG A 202 6.82 1.13 -26.72
C ARG A 202 5.78 0.87 -27.80
N HIS A 203 4.66 0.24 -27.45
CA HIS A 203 3.58 -0.06 -28.40
C HIS A 203 2.80 1.20 -28.82
N ALA A 204 2.52 2.11 -27.89
CA ALA A 204 1.97 3.44 -28.21
C ALA A 204 2.86 4.22 -29.20
N ARG A 205 4.19 4.11 -29.11
CA ARG A 205 5.11 4.69 -30.10
C ARG A 205 5.14 3.94 -31.43
N ARG A 206 4.77 2.66 -31.47
CA ARG A 206 4.60 1.89 -32.71
C ARG A 206 3.34 2.30 -33.46
N LEU A 207 2.25 2.64 -32.77
CA LEU A 207 1.05 3.20 -33.42
C LEU A 207 1.36 4.46 -34.26
N LEU A 208 2.28 5.30 -33.80
CA LEU A 208 2.69 6.51 -34.51
C LEU A 208 3.37 6.24 -35.87
N THR A 209 3.83 5.01 -36.17
CA THR A 209 4.44 4.70 -37.48
C THR A 209 3.41 4.54 -38.59
N PHE A 210 2.12 4.52 -38.29
CA PHE A 210 1.03 4.45 -39.26
C PHE A 210 0.51 5.83 -39.69
N ILE A 211 1.05 6.92 -39.14
CA ILE A 211 0.72 8.29 -39.54
C ILE A 211 1.70 8.74 -40.63
N ASP A 212 1.19 8.98 -41.85
CA ASP A 212 1.94 9.68 -42.90
C ASP A 212 1.92 11.19 -42.67
N ASP A 213 3.02 11.75 -42.16
CA ASP A 213 3.20 13.18 -41.93
C ASP A 213 3.62 13.96 -43.19
N SER A 214 3.68 13.30 -44.36
CA SER A 214 4.00 13.94 -45.63
C SER A 214 3.07 15.13 -45.93
N PRO A 215 3.61 16.28 -46.38
CA PRO A 215 2.82 17.45 -46.72
C PRO A 215 2.05 17.25 -48.02
N VAL A 216 0.76 17.55 -48.01
CA VAL A 216 -0.13 17.48 -49.18
C VAL A 216 -0.14 18.81 -49.92
N VAL A 217 -0.15 18.78 -51.26
CA VAL A 217 -0.29 19.98 -52.08
C VAL A 217 -1.75 20.50 -51.99
N PRO A 218 -1.99 21.80 -51.81
CA PRO A 218 -3.35 22.34 -51.73
C PRO A 218 -4.21 21.98 -52.95
N GLY A 219 -5.25 21.17 -52.74
CA GLY A 219 -6.15 20.67 -53.78
C GLY A 219 -6.03 19.17 -54.05
N ASP A 220 -4.93 18.53 -53.63
CA ASP A 220 -4.77 17.07 -53.68
C ASP A 220 -5.41 16.41 -52.43
N ALA A 221 -5.83 15.15 -52.58
CA ALA A 221 -6.32 14.33 -51.48
C ALA A 221 -5.16 13.56 -50.80
N ARG A 222 -5.32 13.22 -49.52
CA ARG A 222 -4.44 12.24 -48.87
C ARG A 222 -4.65 10.82 -49.46
N PRO A 223 -3.64 9.94 -49.39
CA PRO A 223 -3.85 8.50 -49.56
C PRO A 223 -4.94 7.98 -48.61
N ALA A 224 -5.64 6.93 -49.02
CA ALA A 224 -6.59 6.26 -48.14
C ALA A 224 -5.86 5.51 -47.02
N TYR A 225 -6.44 5.50 -45.82
CA TYR A 225 -5.92 4.75 -44.68
C TYR A 225 -6.21 3.24 -44.85
N ASP A 226 -5.19 2.39 -44.72
CA ASP A 226 -5.32 0.93 -44.82
C ASP A 226 -4.69 0.15 -43.66
N HIS A 227 -4.13 0.83 -42.63
CA HIS A 227 -3.39 0.21 -41.52
C HIS A 227 -4.26 -0.17 -40.30
N GLU A 228 -5.59 -0.13 -40.40
CA GLU A 228 -6.52 -0.40 -39.29
C GLU A 228 -6.29 -1.78 -38.64
N THR A 229 -5.90 -2.78 -39.43
CA THR A 229 -5.65 -4.15 -38.96
C THR A 229 -4.31 -4.25 -38.23
N GLU A 230 -3.25 -3.67 -38.80
CA GLU A 230 -1.92 -3.60 -38.24
C GLU A 230 -1.90 -2.78 -36.93
N ALA A 231 -2.63 -1.67 -36.89
CA ALA A 231 -2.77 -0.83 -35.71
C ALA A 231 -3.55 -1.55 -34.59
N ARG A 232 -4.58 -2.33 -34.93
CA ARG A 232 -5.26 -3.23 -33.97
C ARG A 232 -4.31 -4.30 -33.42
N GLN A 233 -3.48 -4.91 -34.27
CA GLN A 233 -2.48 -5.88 -33.82
C GLN A 233 -1.51 -5.30 -32.78
N VAL A 234 -1.19 -3.99 -32.84
CA VAL A 234 -0.36 -3.33 -31.81
C VAL A 234 -1.03 -3.33 -30.43
N LEU A 235 -2.37 -3.24 -30.35
CA LEU A 235 -3.09 -3.37 -29.07
C LEU A 235 -2.99 -4.79 -28.53
N GLU A 236 -3.21 -5.80 -29.38
CA GLU A 236 -3.11 -7.22 -29.01
C GLU A 236 -1.68 -7.59 -28.58
N ASP A 237 -0.66 -7.10 -29.28
CA ASP A 237 0.75 -7.31 -28.94
C ASP A 237 1.07 -6.69 -27.57
N ALA A 238 0.53 -5.50 -27.27
CA ALA A 238 0.70 -4.85 -25.97
C ALA A 238 -0.03 -5.60 -24.84
N GLU A 239 -1.25 -6.07 -25.08
CA GLU A 239 -1.98 -6.90 -24.11
C GLU A 239 -1.22 -8.21 -23.83
N ASN A 240 -0.70 -8.87 -24.87
CA ASN A 240 0.08 -10.10 -24.73
C ASN A 240 1.39 -9.87 -23.96
N ASP A 241 2.12 -8.78 -24.24
CA ASP A 241 3.34 -8.42 -23.50
C ASP A 241 3.03 -8.06 -22.02
N LEU A 242 1.93 -7.36 -21.75
CA LEU A 242 1.49 -7.04 -20.39
C LEU A 242 1.07 -8.28 -19.60
N ARG A 243 0.36 -9.21 -20.25
CA ARG A 243 0.00 -10.53 -19.67
C ARG A 243 1.21 -11.44 -19.49
N GLY A 244 2.22 -11.31 -20.35
CA GLY A 244 3.48 -12.05 -20.30
C GLY A 244 4.52 -11.45 -19.34
N TRP A 245 4.29 -10.25 -18.81
CA TRP A 245 5.18 -9.63 -17.82
C TRP A 245 5.25 -10.48 -16.55
N ALA A 246 6.47 -10.63 -16.02
CA ALA A 246 6.75 -11.30 -14.76
C ALA A 246 7.67 -10.43 -13.89
N PRO A 247 7.56 -10.47 -12.55
CA PRO A 247 8.40 -9.67 -11.67
C PRO A 247 9.90 -9.91 -11.88
N SER A 248 10.65 -8.84 -12.11
CA SER A 248 12.11 -8.84 -12.26
C SER A 248 12.88 -8.68 -10.94
N VAL A 249 12.17 -8.40 -9.85
CA VAL A 249 12.77 -8.08 -8.53
C VAL A 249 13.18 -9.33 -7.76
N GLU A 250 14.42 -9.32 -7.22
CA GLU A 250 14.91 -10.39 -6.35
C GLU A 250 14.29 -10.29 -4.94
N PRO A 251 13.83 -11.39 -4.32
CA PRO A 251 13.28 -11.38 -2.97
C PRO A 251 14.30 -10.91 -1.93
N ILE A 252 13.97 -9.89 -1.13
CA ILE A 252 14.92 -9.35 -0.15
C ILE A 252 15.01 -10.29 1.08
N PRO A 253 16.17 -10.90 1.39
CA PRO A 253 16.26 -11.96 2.40
C PRO A 253 16.03 -11.43 3.81
N THR A 254 15.14 -12.06 4.60
CA THR A 254 14.85 -11.67 5.98
C THR A 254 15.40 -12.65 7.01
N SER A 255 16.12 -12.12 8.01
CA SER A 255 16.56 -12.87 9.20
C SER A 255 15.58 -12.75 10.37
N ALA A 256 14.52 -11.94 10.24
CA ALA A 256 13.52 -11.74 11.28
C ALA A 256 12.67 -13.01 11.44
N GLY A 257 13.10 -13.88 12.38
CA GLY A 257 12.53 -15.21 12.62
C GLY A 257 13.57 -16.30 12.85
N GLN A 258 14.85 -16.08 12.51
CA GLN A 258 15.92 -17.06 12.75
C GLN A 258 16.34 -17.15 14.23
N GLU A 259 16.24 -16.05 14.99
CA GLU A 259 16.65 -16.00 16.41
C GLU A 259 15.80 -16.92 17.31
N SER A 260 14.55 -17.24 16.93
CA SER A 260 13.67 -18.14 17.68
C SER A 260 14.13 -19.61 17.71
N ARG A 261 15.13 -19.99 16.91
CA ARG A 261 15.64 -21.38 16.86
C ARG A 261 16.88 -21.66 17.71
N VAL A 262 17.56 -20.64 18.24
CA VAL A 262 18.89 -20.82 18.88
C VAL A 262 18.79 -21.18 20.38
N ASN A 263 17.64 -20.97 21.02
CA ASN A 263 17.40 -21.34 22.43
C ASN A 263 16.46 -22.55 22.61
N GLY A 264 16.31 -23.38 21.59
CA GLY A 264 15.62 -24.67 21.70
C GLY A 264 16.50 -25.71 22.37
N VAL A 265 16.61 -25.67 23.71
CA VAL A 265 17.10 -26.83 24.47
C VAL A 265 16.06 -27.92 24.32
N GLU A 266 16.40 -28.99 23.61
CA GLU A 266 15.60 -30.21 23.54
C GLU A 266 15.52 -30.82 24.94
N HIS A 267 14.40 -30.58 25.62
CA HIS A 267 14.06 -31.30 26.84
C HIS A 267 12.97 -32.31 26.51
N ASP A 268 13.42 -33.51 26.21
CA ASP A 268 12.57 -34.69 26.08
C ASP A 268 11.94 -34.98 27.46
N SER A 269 10.61 -35.10 27.51
CA SER A 269 9.90 -35.62 28.69
C SER A 269 8.48 -36.02 28.32
N ASP A 270 8.14 -37.29 28.59
CA ASP A 270 6.85 -37.92 28.36
C ASP A 270 5.65 -37.19 28.97
N GLY A 271 4.48 -37.44 28.39
CA GLY A 271 3.28 -36.66 28.64
C GLY A 271 2.55 -36.93 29.96
N LEU A 272 1.69 -35.98 30.32
CA LEU A 272 0.43 -36.29 31.01
C LEU A 272 -0.64 -35.24 30.69
N THR A 273 -1.75 -35.67 30.07
CA THR A 273 -2.89 -34.80 29.77
C THR A 273 -3.99 -34.98 30.82
N THR A 274 -4.15 -34.01 31.72
CA THR A 274 -5.33 -33.91 32.61
C THR A 274 -5.72 -32.44 32.75
N GLY A 275 -6.87 -32.06 32.23
CA GLY A 275 -7.40 -30.69 32.31
C GLY A 275 -8.58 -30.55 33.28
N LEU A 276 -8.92 -29.31 33.62
CA LEU A 276 -10.16 -28.81 34.25
C LEU A 276 -10.05 -27.27 34.24
N GLY A 277 -11.06 -26.44 33.93
CA GLY A 277 -12.44 -26.70 33.49
C GLY A 277 -13.41 -25.73 34.17
N SER A 278 -14.00 -24.77 33.42
CA SER A 278 -15.22 -24.00 33.80
C SER A 278 -15.64 -23.05 32.66
N ALA A 279 -16.90 -22.76 32.31
CA ALA A 279 -18.20 -23.46 32.27
C ALA A 279 -19.33 -22.41 32.28
N THR A 280 -19.88 -22.07 31.11
CA THR A 280 -21.23 -21.51 30.85
C THR A 280 -21.54 -21.76 29.36
N GLY A 281 -22.75 -22.02 28.88
CA GLY A 281 -24.06 -22.34 29.48
C GLY A 281 -25.05 -22.60 28.33
N ALA A 282 -25.97 -23.57 28.48
CA ALA A 282 -26.87 -24.15 27.46
C ALA A 282 -27.66 -23.18 26.53
N GLY A 283 -28.16 -23.61 25.35
CA GLY A 283 -28.00 -24.92 24.69
C GLY A 283 -28.99 -25.25 23.56
N VAL A 284 -28.86 -26.46 23.00
CA VAL A 284 -29.87 -27.36 22.37
C VAL A 284 -30.79 -26.74 21.28
N SER A 285 -30.71 -27.17 20.01
CA SER A 285 -31.32 -28.44 19.55
C SER A 285 -30.79 -28.95 18.20
N GLN A 286 -30.61 -30.27 18.06
CA GLN A 286 -30.61 -31.02 16.78
C GLN A 286 -31.85 -31.93 16.72
N PRO A 287 -32.28 -32.36 15.52
CA PRO A 287 -32.02 -33.74 15.07
C PRO A 287 -31.48 -33.79 13.60
N MET A 288 -30.52 -34.62 13.19
CA MET A 288 -30.29 -36.10 13.25
C MET A 288 -30.79 -36.88 12.01
N THR A 289 -30.02 -37.93 11.63
CA THR A 289 -30.25 -38.96 10.56
C THR A 289 -30.09 -38.46 9.10
N ASN A 290 -29.67 -39.23 8.08
CA ASN A 290 -28.98 -40.55 7.92
C ASN A 290 -28.39 -40.60 6.47
N GLY A 291 -27.47 -41.49 6.05
CA GLY A 291 -26.70 -42.54 6.76
C GLY A 291 -26.55 -43.85 5.96
N GLY A 292 -25.45 -44.05 5.18
CA GLY A 292 -25.20 -45.28 4.39
C GLY A 292 -24.12 -45.16 3.28
N PRO A 293 -23.55 -46.27 2.74
CA PRO A 293 -22.09 -46.35 2.62
C PRO A 293 -21.46 -46.83 1.28
N SER A 294 -20.14 -46.59 1.16
CA SER A 294 -19.08 -47.38 0.51
C SER A 294 -19.17 -47.86 -0.96
N ALA A 295 -18.14 -47.49 -1.74
CA ALA A 295 -17.55 -48.35 -2.76
C ALA A 295 -16.04 -48.08 -2.95
N LYS A 296 -15.20 -49.11 -2.85
CA LYS A 296 -13.79 -49.10 -3.31
C LYS A 296 -13.71 -49.77 -4.69
N LYS A 297 -12.84 -49.31 -5.59
CA LYS A 297 -12.31 -50.16 -6.68
C LYS A 297 -10.90 -49.73 -7.10
N GLN A 298 -10.03 -50.71 -7.32
CA GLN A 298 -8.65 -50.58 -7.79
C GLN A 298 -8.58 -50.65 -9.33
N LEU A 299 -7.55 -50.05 -9.92
CA LEU A 299 -6.91 -50.33 -11.22
C LEU A 299 -5.68 -49.39 -11.25
N GLU A 300 -4.43 -49.82 -11.02
CA GLU A 300 -3.55 -50.75 -11.76
C GLU A 300 -2.94 -50.11 -13.04
N GLU A 301 -1.60 -50.00 -13.04
CA GLU A 301 -0.77 -49.42 -14.12
C GLU A 301 -0.63 -50.38 -15.33
N PRO A 302 -0.05 -49.90 -16.44
CA PRO A 302 1.22 -50.54 -16.82
C PRO A 302 2.35 -49.57 -17.22
N GLN A 303 3.57 -49.97 -16.88
CA GLN A 303 4.81 -49.35 -17.36
C GLN A 303 5.06 -49.65 -18.84
N SER A 304 5.75 -48.76 -19.54
CA SER A 304 6.51 -49.12 -20.74
C SER A 304 7.90 -48.48 -20.70
N GLN A 305 8.92 -49.29 -20.95
CA GLN A 305 10.32 -48.88 -20.98
C GLN A 305 10.69 -48.45 -22.40
N SER A 306 11.51 -47.41 -22.53
CA SER A 306 12.37 -47.25 -23.71
C SER A 306 13.76 -46.83 -23.25
N GLN A 307 14.72 -47.72 -23.47
CA GLN A 307 16.15 -47.41 -23.42
C GLN A 307 16.56 -46.91 -24.80
N THR A 308 17.43 -45.91 -24.86
CA THR A 308 18.30 -45.74 -26.05
C THR A 308 19.66 -45.26 -25.59
N GLU A 309 20.66 -46.03 -25.98
CA GLU A 309 22.09 -45.88 -25.67
C GLU A 309 22.66 -44.49 -25.97
N ALA A 310 23.70 -44.16 -25.20
CA ALA A 310 24.68 -43.16 -25.57
C ALA A 310 26.00 -43.86 -25.94
N GLU A 311 26.60 -43.49 -27.07
CA GLU A 311 28.02 -43.73 -27.35
C GLU A 311 28.76 -42.38 -27.56
N PRO A 312 30.08 -42.28 -27.27
CA PRO A 312 30.78 -41.00 -27.28
C PRO A 312 32.02 -40.93 -28.21
N ILE A 313 32.65 -39.73 -28.25
CA ILE A 313 34.06 -39.39 -28.57
C ILE A 313 34.37 -38.79 -29.97
N ALA A 314 34.91 -37.54 -29.91
CA ALA A 314 35.86 -36.81 -30.79
C ALA A 314 35.60 -36.70 -32.33
N TYR A 315 35.94 -35.60 -33.00
CA TYR A 315 36.85 -34.48 -32.66
C TYR A 315 36.14 -33.12 -32.61
#